data_AF-A0AAU1CEX9-F1
#
_entry.id   AF-A0AAU1CEX9-F1
#
_cell.length_a   1.000
_cell.length_b   1.000
_cell.length_c   1.000
_cell.angle_alpha   90.00
_cell.angle_beta   90.00
_cell.angle_gamma   90.00
#
_symmetry.space_group_name_H-M   'P 1'
#
loop_
_entity.id
_entity.type
_entity.pdbx_description
1 polymer ?
#
loop_
_entity_poly.entity_id
_entity_poly.type
_entity_poly.pdbx_seq_one_letter_code
_entity_poly.pdbx_strand_id
1 'polypeptide(L)'
;MSATYTRGVLEKAAATATSLVDLVRRLDGPLGSRTCRYVRDRLRHYGIDTSHFADEPLPERARTAYPAALIAEAAANSSSIRGMFEYMGLPPSDSPYGYVRAKLDRLGIDTSHFTSGRRQGAPSVPRERLEAAVAESRSLAAVLEALGHVDNGGARIRLKRDIEKYQLSTAHFVGQGHSAGTRSPSRKGADEILVLRDGASRTRTSLLRRALDDVGLPRACAVCGTGASWRGRRLVLEIDHINGNRADNRQANLRYLCPSCHSQTATFSKGRATTQ
;
A
#
# COMPACT_ATOMS: atom_id res chain seq x y z
N MET A 1 14.39 17.80 -7.32
CA MET A 1 13.96 18.26 -5.97
C MET A 1 14.90 17.76 -4.85
N SER A 2 16.22 17.65 -5.08
CA SER A 2 17.18 17.15 -4.07
C SER A 2 18.19 18.20 -3.59
N ALA A 3 18.25 19.37 -4.22
CA ALA A 3 19.24 20.40 -3.92
C ALA A 3 18.83 21.31 -2.74
N THR A 4 17.56 21.34 -2.36
CA THR A 4 17.00 22.33 -1.42
C THR A 4 17.23 22.01 0.06
N TYR A 5 17.36 20.72 0.41
CA TYR A 5 17.44 20.25 1.81
C TYR A 5 18.68 19.40 2.05
N THR A 6 19.84 19.94 1.70
CA THR A 6 21.14 19.32 2.01
C THR A 6 21.45 19.47 3.49
N ARG A 7 22.35 18.62 4.02
CA ARG A 7 22.75 18.63 5.42
C ARG A 7 23.19 20.02 5.91
N GLY A 8 24.13 20.67 5.20
CA GLY A 8 24.65 21.98 5.62
C GLY A 8 23.61 23.10 5.60
N VAL A 9 22.66 23.06 4.66
CA VAL A 9 21.55 24.03 4.61
C VAL A 9 20.61 23.83 5.80
N LEU A 10 20.27 22.57 6.12
CA LEU A 10 19.42 22.23 7.25
C LEU A 10 20.09 22.54 8.60
N GLU A 11 21.38 22.26 8.77
CA GLU A 11 22.11 22.56 10.00
C GLU A 11 22.11 24.06 10.30
N LYS A 12 22.46 24.88 9.30
CA LYS A 12 22.48 26.34 9.44
C LYS A 12 21.09 26.91 9.75
N ALA A 13 20.06 26.43 9.05
CA ALA A 13 18.69 26.90 9.25
C ALA A 13 18.11 26.43 10.59
N ALA A 14 18.36 25.19 11.00
CA ALA A 14 17.85 24.63 12.26
C ALA A 14 18.45 25.28 13.50
N ALA A 15 19.71 25.73 13.44
CA ALA A 15 20.34 26.43 14.57
C ALA A 15 19.63 27.73 14.97
N THR A 16 18.88 28.35 14.05
CA THR A 16 18.21 29.64 14.28
C THR A 16 16.69 29.58 14.16
N ALA A 17 16.14 28.44 13.72
CA ALA A 17 14.71 28.23 13.64
C ALA A 17 14.14 27.87 15.01
N THR A 18 12.93 28.36 15.28
CA THR A 18 12.23 28.10 16.56
C THR A 18 11.18 27.00 16.43
N SER A 19 10.85 26.58 15.20
CA SER A 19 9.90 25.52 14.91
C SER A 19 10.20 24.88 13.55
N LEU A 20 9.55 23.74 13.28
CA LEU A 20 9.61 23.11 11.96
C LEU A 20 8.93 23.96 10.87
N VAL A 21 7.91 24.74 11.22
CA VAL A 21 7.20 25.63 10.28
C VAL A 21 8.10 26.82 9.94
N ASP A 22 8.73 27.44 10.94
CA ASP A 22 9.71 28.52 10.77
C ASP A 22 10.90 28.05 9.92
N LEU A 23 11.43 26.85 10.19
CA LEU A 23 12.50 26.28 9.38
C LEU A 23 12.10 26.13 7.90
N VAL A 24 10.91 25.59 7.62
CA VAL A 24 10.45 25.44 6.23
C VAL A 24 10.23 26.80 5.58
N ARG A 25 9.72 27.79 6.31
CA ARG A 25 9.53 29.18 5.86
C ARG A 25 10.87 29.83 5.49
N ARG A 26 11.90 29.69 6.33
CA ARG A 26 13.26 30.22 6.10
C ARG A 26 13.97 29.60 4.89
N LEU A 27 13.56 28.40 4.51
CA LEU A 27 14.09 27.68 3.35
C LEU A 27 13.26 27.91 2.09
N ASP A 28 12.34 28.89 2.11
CA ASP A 28 11.39 29.21 1.04
C ASP A 28 10.63 27.96 0.54
N GLY A 29 10.36 27.03 1.46
CA GLY A 29 9.69 25.77 1.19
C GLY A 29 8.17 25.90 1.25
N PRO A 30 7.41 25.11 0.46
CA PRO A 30 5.95 25.12 0.53
C PRO A 30 5.47 24.63 1.90
N LEU A 31 4.78 25.51 2.64
CA LEU A 31 4.24 25.22 3.97
C LEU A 31 3.08 24.22 3.88
N GLY A 32 3.37 22.97 4.23
CA GLY A 32 2.39 21.90 4.20
C GLY A 32 2.86 20.67 4.97
N SER A 33 1.91 19.85 5.39
CA SER A 33 2.18 18.66 6.23
C SER A 33 3.17 17.68 5.61
N ARG A 34 3.16 17.52 4.28
CA ARG A 34 4.10 16.66 3.55
C ARG A 34 5.52 17.22 3.57
N THR A 35 5.69 18.52 3.30
CA THR A 35 6.98 19.19 3.32
C THR A 35 7.59 19.15 4.71
N CYS A 36 6.80 19.53 5.74
CA CYS A 36 7.25 19.47 7.13
C CYS A 36 7.65 18.05 7.52
N ARG A 37 6.87 17.02 7.15
CA ARG A 37 7.24 15.62 7.39
C ARG A 37 8.57 15.26 6.72
N TYR A 38 8.72 15.56 5.43
CA TYR A 38 9.93 15.25 4.69
C TYR A 38 11.17 15.92 5.30
N VAL A 39 11.06 17.20 5.68
CA VAL A 39 12.15 17.95 6.30
C VAL A 39 12.48 17.40 7.69
N ARG A 40 11.47 17.04 8.50
CA ARG A 40 11.67 16.36 9.79
C ARG A 40 12.42 15.02 9.63
N ASP A 41 12.00 14.22 8.66
CA ASP A 41 12.65 12.93 8.38
C ASP A 41 14.12 13.14 7.94
N ARG A 42 14.40 14.20 7.19
CA ARG A 42 15.76 14.60 6.80
C ARG A 42 16.61 15.09 7.98
N LEU A 43 16.06 15.93 8.86
CA LEU A 43 16.72 16.38 10.09
C LEU A 43 17.13 15.19 10.95
N ARG A 44 16.19 14.24 11.16
CA ARG A 44 16.46 12.98 11.89
C ARG A 44 17.51 12.13 11.19
N HIS A 45 17.45 12.01 9.87
CA HIS A 45 18.43 11.25 9.09
C HIS A 45 19.85 11.82 9.24
N TYR A 46 19.99 13.14 9.29
CA TYR A 46 21.28 13.80 9.48
C TYR A 46 21.71 13.95 10.95
N GLY A 47 20.85 13.58 11.91
CA GLY A 47 21.14 13.71 13.34
C GLY A 47 21.22 15.16 13.81
N ILE A 48 20.51 16.07 13.15
CA ILE A 48 20.49 17.50 13.51
C ILE A 48 19.58 17.67 14.72
N ASP A 49 20.09 18.32 15.77
CA ASP A 49 19.30 18.58 16.98
C ASP A 49 18.19 19.61 16.69
N THR A 50 16.98 19.26 17.09
CA THR A 50 15.79 20.11 16.99
C THR A 50 14.98 20.06 18.28
N SER A 51 15.62 19.71 19.41
CA SER A 51 14.99 19.64 20.73
C SER A 51 14.41 20.99 21.18
N HIS A 52 14.99 22.09 20.72
CA HIS A 52 14.54 23.46 20.96
C HIS A 52 13.32 23.89 20.11
N PHE A 53 12.85 23.06 19.17
CA PHE A 53 11.72 23.42 18.32
C PHE A 53 10.40 23.36 19.10
N ALA A 54 9.65 24.45 19.09
CA ALA A 54 8.28 24.50 19.57
C ALA A 54 7.30 23.88 18.56
N ASP A 55 6.15 23.42 19.06
CA ASP A 55 5.03 22.96 18.22
C ASP A 55 4.26 24.17 17.68
N GLU A 56 4.68 24.66 16.50
CA GLU A 56 3.96 25.70 15.75
C GLU A 56 2.93 25.04 14.82
N PRO A 57 1.64 25.38 14.93
CA PRO A 57 0.63 24.88 13.99
C PRO A 57 0.92 25.40 12.59
N LEU A 58 0.59 24.61 11.57
CA LEU A 58 0.62 25.09 10.18
C LEU A 58 -0.36 26.26 10.02
N PRO A 59 -0.02 27.27 9.19
CA PRO A 59 -0.94 28.38 8.93
C PRO A 59 -2.25 27.86 8.36
N GLU A 60 -3.36 28.45 8.81
CA GLU A 60 -4.68 28.08 8.32
C GLU A 60 -4.77 28.36 6.82
N ARG A 61 -5.09 27.32 6.05
CA ARG A 61 -5.29 27.46 4.61
C ARG A 61 -6.71 27.94 4.36
N ALA A 62 -6.84 29.10 3.72
CA ALA A 62 -8.13 29.58 3.25
C ALA A 62 -8.84 28.51 2.42
N ARG A 63 -10.12 28.26 2.72
CA ARG A 63 -10.91 27.26 1.98
C ARG A 63 -11.18 27.78 0.58
N THR A 64 -10.46 27.26 -0.42
CA THR A 64 -10.76 27.55 -1.82
C THR A 64 -12.01 26.78 -2.24
N ALA A 65 -13.08 27.51 -2.57
CA ALA A 65 -14.25 26.92 -3.20
C ALA A 65 -13.99 26.76 -4.70
N TYR A 66 -14.42 25.62 -5.26
CA TYR A 66 -14.39 25.38 -6.70
C TYR A 66 -15.83 25.23 -7.19
N PRO A 67 -16.60 26.32 -7.38
CA PRO A 67 -17.98 26.21 -7.84
C PRO A 67 -18.06 25.55 -9.21
N ALA A 68 -19.18 24.87 -9.49
CA ALA A 68 -19.34 24.09 -10.73
C ALA A 68 -19.20 24.97 -11.99
N ALA A 69 -19.74 26.19 -11.95
CA ALA A 69 -19.63 27.18 -13.02
C ALA A 69 -18.17 27.52 -13.34
N LEU A 70 -17.36 27.84 -12.32
CA LEU A 70 -15.95 28.17 -12.49
C LEU A 70 -15.15 27.00 -13.09
N ILE A 71 -15.43 25.76 -12.66
CA ILE A 71 -14.76 24.57 -13.21
C ILE A 71 -15.14 24.38 -14.68
N ALA A 72 -16.40 24.57 -15.04
CA ALA A 72 -16.87 24.43 -16.42
C ALA A 72 -16.27 25.50 -17.34
N GLU A 73 -16.26 26.75 -16.87
CA GLU A 73 -15.65 27.88 -17.58
C GLU A 73 -14.14 27.69 -17.77
N ALA A 74 -13.44 27.29 -16.70
CA ALA A 74 -12.01 27.00 -16.77
C ALA A 74 -11.72 25.83 -17.72
N ALA A 75 -12.56 24.80 -17.75
CA ALA A 75 -12.42 23.68 -18.68
C ALA A 75 -12.62 24.10 -20.14
N ALA A 76 -13.59 24.97 -20.43
CA ALA A 76 -13.82 25.49 -21.78
C ALA A 76 -12.63 26.33 -22.31
N ASN A 77 -11.97 27.09 -21.43
CA ASN A 77 -10.86 27.99 -21.78
C ASN A 77 -9.47 27.36 -21.63
N SER A 78 -9.38 26.06 -21.32
CA SER A 78 -8.11 25.38 -21.08
C SER A 78 -8.01 24.08 -21.87
N SER A 79 -6.78 23.67 -22.16
CA SER A 79 -6.47 22.37 -22.79
C SER A 79 -5.89 21.35 -21.80
N SER A 80 -5.87 21.67 -20.51
CA SER A 80 -5.38 20.79 -19.45
C SER A 80 -5.90 21.22 -18.07
N ILE A 81 -5.93 20.31 -17.10
CA ILE A 81 -6.26 20.64 -15.70
C ILE A 81 -5.24 21.64 -15.11
N ARG A 82 -3.99 21.58 -15.55
CA ARG A 82 -2.97 22.58 -15.17
C ARG A 82 -3.39 23.97 -15.66
N GLY A 83 -3.75 24.09 -16.94
CA GLY A 83 -4.23 25.32 -17.54
C GLY A 83 -5.49 25.84 -16.85
N MET A 84 -6.38 24.95 -16.40
CA MET A 84 -7.55 25.36 -15.60
C MET A 84 -7.14 26.06 -14.31
N PHE A 85 -6.11 25.57 -13.61
CA PHE A 85 -5.60 26.25 -12.41
C PHE A 85 -5.00 27.61 -12.74
N GLU A 86 -4.24 27.70 -13.84
CA GLU A 86 -3.69 28.97 -14.33
C GLU A 86 -4.82 29.97 -14.68
N TYR A 87 -5.89 29.51 -15.34
CA TYR A 87 -7.10 30.30 -15.64
C TYR A 87 -7.82 30.77 -14.38
N MET A 88 -7.96 29.89 -13.37
CA MET A 88 -8.56 30.23 -12.08
C MET A 88 -7.65 31.12 -11.20
N GLY A 89 -6.46 31.50 -11.66
CA GLY A 89 -5.48 32.28 -10.88
C GLY A 89 -4.87 31.50 -9.72
N LEU A 90 -4.88 30.16 -9.77
CA LEU A 90 -4.37 29.29 -8.73
C LEU A 90 -3.00 28.69 -9.10
N PRO A 91 -2.04 28.63 -8.16
CA PRO A 91 -0.71 28.12 -8.42
C PRO A 91 -0.76 26.61 -8.74
N PRO A 92 -0.28 26.15 -9.91
CA PRO A 92 -0.41 24.76 -10.30
C PRO A 92 0.41 23.77 -9.47
N SER A 93 1.39 24.20 -8.67
CA SER A 93 2.22 23.34 -7.82
C SER A 93 1.46 22.77 -6.62
N ASP A 94 0.61 23.59 -6.03
CA ASP A 94 -0.09 23.31 -4.77
C ASP A 94 -1.59 23.09 -4.96
N SER A 95 -2.01 23.02 -6.22
CA SER A 95 -3.40 22.87 -6.62
C SER A 95 -3.89 21.42 -6.55
N PRO A 96 -5.15 21.18 -6.16
CA PRO A 96 -5.68 19.84 -5.90
C PRO A 96 -6.16 19.15 -7.19
N TYR A 97 -5.24 18.76 -8.08
CA TYR A 97 -5.55 18.10 -9.37
C TYR A 97 -6.54 16.94 -9.26
N GLY A 98 -6.37 16.08 -8.25
CA GLY A 98 -7.23 14.92 -8.05
C GLY A 98 -8.68 15.32 -7.71
N TYR A 99 -8.86 16.37 -6.91
CA TYR A 99 -10.17 16.89 -6.55
C TYR A 99 -10.88 17.50 -7.75
N VAL A 100 -10.22 18.40 -8.48
CA VAL A 100 -10.80 19.04 -9.67
C VAL A 100 -11.14 17.99 -10.73
N ARG A 101 -10.28 16.99 -10.93
CA ARG A 101 -10.55 15.87 -11.84
C ARG A 101 -11.80 15.08 -11.45
N ALA A 102 -11.89 14.66 -10.20
CA ALA A 102 -13.06 13.93 -9.71
C ALA A 102 -14.34 14.76 -9.82
N LYS A 103 -14.22 16.08 -9.71
CA LYS A 103 -15.34 17.01 -9.85
C LYS A 103 -15.75 17.21 -11.31
N LEU A 104 -14.80 17.31 -12.25
CA LEU A 104 -15.07 17.29 -13.70
C LEU A 104 -15.84 16.01 -14.09
N ASP A 105 -15.35 14.85 -13.64
CA ASP A 105 -15.98 13.55 -13.89
C ASP A 105 -17.41 13.49 -13.33
N ARG A 106 -17.60 13.95 -12.08
CA ARG A 106 -18.91 13.95 -11.42
C ARG A 106 -19.91 14.88 -12.10
N LEU A 107 -19.45 16.02 -12.61
CA LEU A 107 -20.29 17.03 -13.27
C LEU A 107 -20.51 16.73 -14.75
N GLY A 108 -19.84 15.73 -15.32
CA GLY A 108 -19.93 15.41 -16.75
C GLY A 108 -19.42 16.54 -17.66
N ILE A 109 -18.48 17.36 -17.17
CA ILE A 109 -17.92 18.47 -17.96
C ILE A 109 -17.05 17.89 -19.07
N ASP A 110 -17.31 18.28 -20.31
CA ASP A 110 -16.49 17.83 -21.44
C ASP A 110 -15.05 18.32 -21.31
N THR A 111 -14.13 17.37 -21.41
CA THR A 111 -12.68 17.61 -21.41
C THR A 111 -12.02 16.86 -22.55
N SER A 112 -12.78 16.48 -23.58
CA SER A 112 -12.31 15.75 -24.76
C SER A 112 -11.19 16.47 -25.50
N HIS A 113 -11.23 17.81 -25.53
CA HIS A 113 -10.24 18.71 -26.12
C HIS A 113 -8.95 18.84 -25.30
N PHE A 114 -8.86 18.26 -24.11
CA PHE A 114 -7.65 18.33 -23.31
C PHE A 114 -6.52 17.55 -23.98
N THR A 115 -5.39 18.22 -24.23
CA THR A 115 -4.23 17.68 -24.95
C THR A 115 -3.27 16.92 -24.03
N SER A 116 -3.46 17.02 -22.71
CA SER A 116 -2.62 16.37 -21.71
C SER A 116 -3.44 15.78 -20.56
N GLY A 117 -3.28 14.47 -20.32
CA GLY A 117 -3.99 13.79 -19.26
C GLY A 117 -3.78 12.28 -19.27
N ARG A 118 -4.28 11.58 -18.22
CA ARG A 118 -4.24 10.10 -18.20
C ARG A 118 -5.18 9.49 -19.25
N ARG A 119 -6.23 10.23 -19.66
CA ARG A 119 -7.28 9.75 -20.57
C ARG A 119 -7.01 10.12 -22.04
N GLN A 120 -6.56 11.35 -22.32
CA GLN A 120 -6.17 11.74 -23.67
C GLN A 120 -4.67 11.58 -23.88
N GLY A 121 -4.32 10.63 -24.75
CA GLY A 121 -3.04 10.54 -25.41
C GLY A 121 -3.17 9.58 -26.59
N ALA A 122 -2.45 9.84 -27.68
CA ALA A 122 -2.28 8.84 -28.71
C ALA A 122 -1.74 7.54 -28.06
N PRO A 123 -2.17 6.36 -28.52
CA PRO A 123 -1.57 5.10 -28.10
C PRO A 123 -0.07 5.19 -28.30
N SER A 124 0.70 4.73 -27.32
CA SER A 124 2.17 4.78 -27.42
C SER A 124 2.69 3.77 -28.45
N VAL A 125 1.87 2.79 -28.82
CA VAL A 125 2.20 1.68 -29.71
C VAL A 125 1.06 1.49 -30.72
N PRO A 126 1.37 1.23 -32.01
CA PRO A 126 0.38 0.84 -33.01
C PRO A 126 -0.43 -0.38 -32.56
N ARG A 127 -1.72 -0.44 -32.94
CA ARG A 127 -2.63 -1.52 -32.53
C ARG A 127 -2.06 -2.90 -32.81
N GLU A 128 -1.62 -3.15 -34.05
CA GLU A 128 -1.13 -4.45 -34.51
C GLU A 128 0.02 -4.98 -33.65
N ARG A 129 0.99 -4.11 -33.35
CA ARG A 129 2.14 -4.48 -32.52
C ARG A 129 1.76 -4.77 -31.08
N LEU A 130 0.80 -4.01 -30.53
CA LEU A 130 0.30 -4.25 -29.17
C LEU A 130 -0.55 -5.53 -29.11
N GLU A 131 -1.37 -5.79 -30.12
CA GLU A 131 -2.20 -6.99 -30.23
C GLU A 131 -1.35 -8.26 -30.28
N ALA A 132 -0.31 -8.28 -31.12
CA ALA A 132 0.66 -9.39 -31.18
C ALA A 132 1.35 -9.61 -29.82
N ALA A 133 1.86 -8.54 -29.20
CA ALA A 133 2.54 -8.63 -27.91
C ALA A 133 1.61 -9.13 -26.78
N VAL A 134 0.34 -8.72 -26.78
CA VAL A 134 -0.66 -9.19 -25.80
C VAL A 134 -1.03 -10.65 -26.03
N ALA A 135 -1.16 -11.10 -27.28
CA ALA A 135 -1.48 -12.49 -27.60
C ALA A 135 -0.36 -13.46 -27.17
N GLU A 136 0.90 -13.08 -27.37
CA GLU A 136 2.07 -13.92 -27.05
C GLU A 136 2.43 -13.91 -25.56
N SER A 137 2.00 -12.89 -24.82
CA SER A 137 2.37 -12.68 -23.41
C SER A 137 1.35 -13.24 -22.43
N ARG A 138 1.82 -13.60 -21.23
CA ARG A 138 0.96 -14.03 -20.10
C ARG A 138 0.93 -13.04 -18.93
N SER A 139 1.54 -11.87 -19.08
CA SER A 139 1.56 -10.81 -18.08
C SER A 139 1.85 -9.44 -18.70
N LEU A 140 1.46 -8.36 -18.01
CA LEU A 140 1.78 -6.98 -18.45
C LEU A 140 3.30 -6.72 -18.52
N ALA A 141 4.09 -7.38 -17.66
CA ALA A 141 5.54 -7.24 -17.68
C ALA A 141 6.13 -7.85 -18.96
N ALA A 142 5.67 -9.05 -19.33
CA ALA A 142 6.07 -9.71 -20.58
C ALA A 142 5.65 -8.90 -21.82
N VAL A 143 4.47 -8.27 -21.80
CA VAL A 143 4.06 -7.36 -22.88
C VAL A 143 5.00 -6.16 -22.98
N LEU A 144 5.36 -5.53 -21.86
CA LEU A 144 6.31 -4.41 -21.87
C LEU A 144 7.68 -4.84 -22.38
N GLU A 145 8.16 -6.01 -21.98
CA GLU A 145 9.42 -6.59 -22.46
C GLU A 145 9.40 -6.85 -23.97
N ALA A 146 8.35 -7.50 -24.49
CA ALA A 146 8.16 -7.73 -25.93
C ALA A 146 8.08 -6.42 -26.75
N LEU A 147 7.60 -5.34 -26.13
CA LEU A 147 7.54 -4.00 -26.72
C LEU A 147 8.85 -3.21 -26.56
N GLY A 148 9.86 -3.75 -25.86
CA GLY A 148 11.13 -3.06 -25.61
C GLY A 148 11.03 -1.93 -24.58
N HIS A 149 10.08 -2.02 -23.64
CA HIS A 149 9.83 -1.01 -22.63
C HIS A 149 10.25 -1.49 -21.23
N VAL A 150 10.84 -0.58 -20.45
CA VAL A 150 11.16 -0.85 -19.05
C VAL A 150 9.88 -0.98 -18.23
N ASP A 151 9.79 -2.07 -17.46
CA ASP A 151 8.67 -2.30 -16.56
C ASP A 151 8.69 -1.33 -15.36
N ASN A 152 7.82 -0.33 -15.41
CA ASN A 152 7.61 0.61 -14.31
C ASN A 152 6.12 1.03 -14.23
N GLY A 153 5.75 1.69 -13.13
CA GLY A 153 4.36 2.08 -12.89
C GLY A 153 3.74 2.95 -13.99
N GLY A 154 4.52 3.88 -14.57
CA GLY A 154 4.06 4.73 -15.67
C GLY A 154 3.84 3.94 -16.97
N ALA A 155 4.78 3.06 -17.31
CA ALA A 155 4.69 2.17 -18.46
C ALA A 155 3.46 1.24 -18.35
N ARG A 156 3.24 0.63 -17.18
CA ARG A 156 2.06 -0.21 -16.92
C ARG A 156 0.74 0.55 -17.04
N ILE A 157 0.68 1.81 -16.59
CA ILE A 157 -0.53 2.65 -16.71
C ILE A 157 -0.83 2.92 -18.19
N ARG A 158 0.19 3.30 -18.98
CA ARG A 158 0.03 3.54 -20.43
C ARG A 158 -0.41 2.26 -21.16
N LEU A 159 0.24 1.14 -20.87
CA LEU A 159 -0.10 -0.14 -21.47
C LEU A 159 -1.56 -0.53 -21.19
N LYS A 160 -2.02 -0.44 -19.95
CA LYS A 160 -3.41 -0.74 -19.58
C LYS A 160 -4.42 0.14 -20.33
N ARG A 161 -4.14 1.43 -20.43
CA ARG A 161 -4.96 2.38 -21.18
C ARG A 161 -5.03 2.00 -22.66
N ASP A 162 -3.90 1.65 -23.27
CA ASP A 162 -3.84 1.32 -24.70
C ASP A 162 -4.55 -0.03 -24.97
N ILE A 163 -4.42 -1.02 -24.08
CA ILE A 163 -5.18 -2.29 -24.10
C ILE A 163 -6.69 -2.03 -24.04
N GLU A 164 -7.14 -1.21 -23.09
CA GLU A 164 -8.55 -0.85 -22.93
C GLU A 164 -9.09 -0.10 -24.15
N LYS A 165 -8.32 0.86 -24.68
CA LYS A 165 -8.69 1.64 -25.87
C LYS A 165 -8.86 0.78 -27.12
N TYR A 166 -8.01 -0.23 -27.30
CA TYR A 166 -8.13 -1.18 -28.40
C TYR A 166 -9.03 -2.39 -28.07
N GLN A 167 -9.60 -2.45 -26.86
CA GLN A 167 -10.46 -3.54 -26.40
C GLN A 167 -9.81 -4.93 -26.51
N LEU A 168 -8.50 -5.02 -26.23
CA LEU A 168 -7.76 -6.27 -26.30
C LEU A 168 -8.04 -7.13 -25.05
N SER A 169 -8.28 -8.42 -25.26
CA SER A 169 -8.49 -9.36 -24.15
C SER A 169 -7.17 -9.65 -23.43
N THR A 170 -7.21 -9.61 -22.09
CA THR A 170 -6.11 -10.05 -21.21
C THR A 170 -6.53 -11.19 -20.29
N ALA A 171 -7.61 -11.91 -20.63
CA ALA A 171 -8.18 -12.97 -19.78
C ALA A 171 -7.20 -14.14 -19.55
N HIS A 172 -6.30 -14.37 -20.50
CA HIS A 172 -5.25 -15.39 -20.41
C HIS A 172 -4.06 -14.98 -19.54
N PHE A 173 -4.02 -13.75 -19.03
CA PHE A 173 -2.94 -13.32 -18.14
C PHE A 173 -3.10 -13.99 -16.77
N VAL A 174 -2.08 -14.72 -16.35
CA VAL A 174 -2.07 -15.47 -15.08
C VAL A 174 -1.90 -14.59 -13.85
N GLY A 175 -1.24 -13.44 -13.99
CA GLY A 175 -0.98 -12.51 -12.89
C GLY A 175 -0.33 -13.19 -11.67
N GLN A 176 -0.93 -13.01 -10.50
CA GLN A 176 -0.46 -13.64 -9.24
C GLN A 176 -0.73 -15.15 -9.18
N GLY A 177 -1.52 -15.69 -10.11
CA GLY A 177 -1.84 -17.11 -10.20
C GLY A 177 -0.83 -17.94 -11.01
N HIS A 178 0.25 -17.36 -11.53
CA HIS A 178 1.25 -18.13 -12.31
C HIS A 178 1.89 -19.27 -11.50
N SER A 179 1.92 -19.14 -10.17
CA SER A 179 2.39 -20.16 -9.22
C SER A 179 1.25 -20.86 -8.48
N ALA A 180 0.00 -20.72 -8.92
CA ALA A 180 -1.14 -21.38 -8.28
C ALA A 180 -1.00 -22.90 -8.42
N GLY A 181 -1.05 -23.62 -7.29
CA GLY A 181 -0.86 -25.07 -7.25
C GLY A 181 0.61 -25.51 -7.11
N THR A 182 1.57 -24.62 -7.38
CA THR A 182 3.00 -24.92 -7.23
C THR A 182 3.45 -24.67 -5.79
N ARG A 183 4.17 -25.63 -5.19
CA ARG A 183 4.78 -25.46 -3.88
C ARG A 183 6.11 -24.70 -4.05
N SER A 184 6.34 -23.68 -3.22
CA SER A 184 7.66 -23.01 -3.19
C SER A 184 8.75 -24.03 -2.84
N PRO A 185 9.89 -24.06 -3.57
CA PRO A 185 11.03 -24.90 -3.21
C PRO A 185 11.58 -24.60 -1.81
N SER A 186 11.46 -23.35 -1.35
CA SER A 186 11.89 -22.90 -0.02
C SER A 186 10.83 -23.11 1.08
N ARG A 187 9.74 -23.84 0.78
CA ARG A 187 8.67 -24.10 1.76
C ARG A 187 9.17 -25.10 2.80
N LYS A 188 9.34 -24.64 4.04
CA LYS A 188 9.61 -25.52 5.19
C LYS A 188 8.60 -26.66 5.32
N GLY A 189 9.10 -27.86 5.60
CA GLY A 189 8.30 -29.05 5.89
C GLY A 189 7.51 -28.93 7.19
N ALA A 190 6.57 -29.86 7.40
CA ALA A 190 5.85 -29.94 8.68
C ALA A 190 6.77 -30.41 9.80
N ASP A 191 7.67 -31.34 9.48
CA ASP A 191 8.75 -31.86 10.33
C ASP A 191 9.71 -30.75 10.80
N GLU A 192 9.99 -29.74 9.98
CA GLU A 192 10.81 -28.58 10.40
C GLU A 192 10.04 -27.58 11.28
N ILE A 193 8.70 -27.57 11.21
CA ILE A 193 7.85 -26.61 11.92
C ILE A 193 7.39 -27.18 13.26
N LEU A 194 7.03 -28.46 13.29
CA LEU A 194 6.44 -29.15 14.44
C LEU A 194 7.51 -29.70 15.38
N VAL A 195 8.40 -28.81 15.83
CA VAL A 195 9.53 -29.12 16.69
C VAL A 195 9.51 -28.29 17.98
N LEU A 196 10.25 -28.77 18.98
CA LEU A 196 10.62 -27.94 20.12
C LEU A 196 11.69 -26.96 19.66
N ARG A 197 11.49 -25.67 19.95
CA ARG A 197 12.41 -24.59 19.56
C ARG A 197 13.10 -24.02 20.78
N ASP A 198 14.39 -23.74 20.66
CA ASP A 198 15.13 -23.02 21.70
C ASP A 198 14.76 -21.53 21.66
N GLY A 199 14.06 -21.06 22.70
CA GLY A 199 14.02 -19.66 23.14
C GLY A 199 13.55 -18.57 22.16
N ALA A 200 12.97 -18.90 21.00
CA ALA A 200 12.70 -17.93 19.93
C ALA A 200 11.35 -17.19 20.02
N SER A 201 11.17 -16.25 19.09
CA SER A 201 9.87 -15.65 18.77
C SER A 201 8.84 -16.71 18.36
N ARG A 202 7.59 -16.51 18.79
CA ARG A 202 6.47 -17.44 18.55
C ARG A 202 6.34 -17.73 17.05
N THR A 203 6.27 -19.02 16.69
CA THR A 203 5.96 -19.45 15.32
C THR A 203 4.62 -18.86 14.88
N ARG A 204 4.58 -18.27 13.69
CA ARG A 204 3.34 -17.68 13.17
C ARG A 204 2.24 -18.75 13.09
N THR A 205 1.05 -18.45 13.58
CA THR A 205 -0.09 -19.39 13.61
C THR A 205 -0.44 -19.93 12.22
N SER A 206 -0.22 -19.17 11.15
CA SER A 206 -0.43 -19.64 9.77
C SER A 206 0.51 -20.78 9.38
N LEU A 207 1.76 -20.79 9.87
CA LEU A 207 2.71 -21.87 9.63
C LEU A 207 2.35 -23.12 10.43
N LEU A 208 1.97 -22.97 11.70
CA LEU A 208 1.52 -24.08 12.53
C LEU A 208 0.26 -24.73 11.95
N ARG A 209 -0.75 -23.94 11.59
CA ARG A 209 -1.98 -24.43 10.98
C ARG A 209 -1.68 -25.25 9.72
N ARG A 210 -0.84 -24.71 8.84
CA ARG A 210 -0.42 -25.39 7.61
C ARG A 210 0.32 -26.70 7.91
N ALA A 211 1.26 -26.69 8.84
CA ALA A 211 2.01 -27.90 9.20
C ALA A 211 1.12 -28.98 9.83
N LEU A 212 0.14 -28.58 10.65
CA LEU A 212 -0.87 -29.49 11.20
C LEU A 212 -1.79 -30.06 10.11
N ASP A 213 -2.16 -29.26 9.12
CA ASP A 213 -2.92 -29.76 7.96
C ASP A 213 -2.08 -30.73 7.12
N ASP A 214 -0.78 -30.45 6.92
CA ASP A 214 0.13 -31.31 6.15
C ASP A 214 0.28 -32.71 6.78
N VAL A 215 0.22 -32.82 8.11
CA VAL A 215 0.24 -34.12 8.85
C VAL A 215 -1.15 -34.71 9.07
N GLY A 216 -2.20 -34.10 8.51
CA GLY A 216 -3.56 -34.62 8.55
C GLY A 216 -4.29 -34.47 9.89
N LEU A 217 -3.88 -33.52 10.76
CA LEU A 217 -4.59 -33.29 12.02
C LEU A 217 -6.01 -32.74 11.73
N PRO A 218 -7.08 -33.41 12.20
CA PRO A 218 -8.44 -32.94 11.95
C PRO A 218 -8.69 -31.55 12.52
N ARG A 219 -9.35 -30.68 11.74
CA ARG A 219 -9.79 -29.36 12.20
C ARG A 219 -11.09 -29.45 13.00
N ALA A 220 -10.98 -30.04 14.18
CA ALA A 220 -12.04 -30.11 15.17
C ALA A 220 -11.52 -29.72 16.55
N CYS A 221 -12.39 -29.13 17.37
CA CYS A 221 -12.07 -28.83 18.75
C CYS A 221 -11.76 -30.12 19.51
N ALA A 222 -10.58 -30.20 20.14
CA ALA A 222 -10.16 -31.37 20.91
C ALA A 222 -10.98 -31.60 22.19
N VAL A 223 -11.77 -30.61 22.62
CA VAL A 223 -12.62 -30.70 23.82
C VAL A 223 -14.06 -31.06 23.49
N CYS A 224 -14.70 -30.32 22.58
CA CYS A 224 -16.13 -30.47 22.30
C CYS A 224 -16.44 -31.03 20.90
N GLY A 225 -15.43 -31.36 20.10
CA GLY A 225 -15.60 -31.90 18.75
C GLY A 225 -16.12 -30.91 17.69
N THR A 226 -16.41 -29.65 18.07
CA THR A 226 -16.90 -28.64 17.10
C THR A 226 -15.91 -28.47 15.95
N GLY A 227 -16.38 -28.65 14.72
CA GLY A 227 -15.57 -28.54 13.50
C GLY A 227 -15.28 -27.09 13.07
N ALA A 228 -14.82 -26.94 11.83
CA ALA A 228 -14.51 -25.64 11.23
C ALA A 228 -15.75 -24.84 10.74
N SER A 229 -16.97 -25.26 11.10
CA SER A 229 -18.22 -24.59 10.76
C SER A 229 -19.12 -24.49 12.00
N TRP A 230 -19.79 -23.35 12.15
CA TRP A 230 -20.75 -23.07 13.20
C TRP A 230 -21.90 -22.26 12.63
N ARG A 231 -23.15 -22.74 12.80
CA ARG A 231 -24.37 -22.11 12.24
C ARG A 231 -24.26 -21.77 10.75
N GLY A 232 -23.72 -22.70 9.95
CA GLY A 232 -23.55 -22.54 8.50
C GLY A 232 -22.46 -21.55 8.07
N ARG A 233 -21.69 -20.99 9.02
CA ARG A 233 -20.58 -20.07 8.74
C ARG A 233 -19.26 -20.68 9.16
N ARG A 234 -18.17 -20.30 8.49
CA ARG A 234 -16.81 -20.74 8.85
C ARG A 234 -16.48 -20.32 10.27
N LEU A 235 -16.09 -21.29 11.10
CA LEU A 235 -15.51 -21.07 12.42
C LEU A 235 -13.99 -21.18 12.35
N VAL A 236 -13.29 -20.18 12.86
CA VAL A 236 -11.83 -20.23 12.98
C VAL A 236 -11.49 -20.95 14.28
N LEU A 237 -10.99 -22.18 14.17
CA LEU A 237 -10.40 -22.89 15.30
C LEU A 237 -9.02 -22.31 15.61
N GLU A 238 -8.77 -22.14 16.91
CA GLU A 238 -7.55 -21.62 17.49
C GLU A 238 -6.58 -22.76 17.78
N ILE A 239 -5.27 -22.50 17.68
CA ILE A 239 -4.24 -23.49 18.00
C ILE A 239 -3.74 -23.18 19.41
N ASP A 240 -3.97 -24.15 20.30
CA ASP A 240 -3.57 -24.12 21.69
C ASP A 240 -2.35 -25.02 21.90
N HIS A 241 -1.47 -24.59 22.80
CA HIS A 241 -0.32 -25.34 23.28
C HIS A 241 -0.71 -25.98 24.61
N ILE A 242 -0.80 -27.31 24.68
CA ILE A 242 -1.31 -28.05 25.84
C ILE A 242 -0.52 -27.69 27.11
N ASN A 243 0.81 -27.63 27.01
CA ASN A 243 1.69 -27.24 28.12
C ASN A 243 1.84 -25.71 28.32
N GLY A 244 1.18 -24.88 27.51
CA GLY A 244 1.31 -23.42 27.51
C GLY A 244 2.66 -22.87 27.01
N ASN A 245 3.62 -23.73 26.67
CA ASN A 245 4.92 -23.32 26.13
C ASN A 245 4.81 -23.01 24.63
N ARG A 246 4.79 -21.72 24.29
CA ARG A 246 4.73 -21.23 22.91
C ARG A 246 5.88 -21.66 21.99
N ALA A 247 6.97 -22.19 22.54
CA ALA A 247 8.13 -22.66 21.79
C ALA A 247 8.05 -24.16 21.44
N ASP A 248 7.19 -24.91 22.13
CA ASP A 248 7.00 -26.34 21.93
C ASP A 248 5.94 -26.61 20.87
N ASN A 249 6.34 -26.61 19.59
CA ASN A 249 5.40 -26.82 18.48
C ASN A 249 5.26 -28.30 18.08
N ARG A 250 5.77 -29.24 18.87
CA ARG A 250 5.62 -30.67 18.59
C ARG A 250 4.14 -31.00 18.46
N GLN A 251 3.77 -31.81 17.46
CA GLN A 251 2.37 -32.15 17.17
C GLN A 251 1.60 -32.60 18.41
N ALA A 252 2.22 -33.45 19.25
CA ALA A 252 1.62 -33.96 20.48
C ALA A 252 1.27 -32.87 21.51
N ASN A 253 1.88 -31.68 21.42
CA ASN A 253 1.62 -30.55 22.30
C ASN A 253 0.64 -29.52 21.68
N LEU A 254 0.24 -29.69 20.42
CA LEU A 254 -0.66 -28.78 19.73
C LEU A 254 -2.06 -29.38 19.60
N ARG A 255 -3.09 -28.56 19.81
CA ARG A 255 -4.48 -28.95 19.56
C ARG A 255 -5.28 -27.80 18.98
N TYR A 256 -6.31 -28.14 18.22
CA TYR A 256 -7.33 -27.18 17.83
C TYR A 256 -8.38 -27.03 18.93
N LEU A 257 -8.76 -25.80 19.24
CA LEU A 257 -9.88 -25.47 20.13
C LEU A 257 -10.84 -24.50 19.45
N CYS A 258 -12.13 -24.63 19.70
CA CYS A 258 -13.08 -23.57 19.35
C CYS A 258 -12.91 -22.39 20.32
N PRO A 259 -13.32 -21.16 19.93
CA PRO A 259 -13.16 -19.98 20.77
C PRO A 259 -13.74 -20.14 22.18
N SER A 260 -14.86 -20.85 22.32
CA SER A 260 -15.52 -21.08 23.62
C SER A 260 -14.79 -22.09 24.52
N CYS A 261 -14.12 -23.10 23.96
CA CYS A 261 -13.31 -24.03 24.75
C CYS A 261 -11.93 -23.44 25.03
N HIS A 262 -11.36 -22.70 24.08
CA HIS A 262 -10.08 -22.03 24.29
C HIS A 262 -10.19 -20.97 25.39
N SER A 263 -11.30 -20.23 25.48
CA SER A 263 -11.50 -19.25 26.56
C SER A 263 -11.50 -19.85 27.97
N GLN A 264 -11.64 -21.17 28.10
CA GLN A 264 -11.65 -21.90 29.37
C GLN A 264 -10.26 -22.49 29.72
N THR A 265 -9.25 -22.34 28.86
CA THR A 265 -7.92 -22.86 29.18
C THR A 265 -7.20 -21.97 30.19
N ALA A 266 -6.37 -22.58 31.02
CA ALA A 266 -5.54 -21.85 31.98
C ALA A 266 -4.50 -20.92 31.32
N THR A 267 -4.28 -21.04 30.01
CA THR A 267 -3.33 -20.25 29.20
C THR A 267 -4.00 -19.12 28.43
N PHE A 268 -5.34 -19.08 28.41
CA PHE A 268 -6.10 -18.10 27.65
C PHE A 268 -5.84 -16.67 28.12
N SER A 269 -5.57 -15.78 27.17
CA SER A 269 -5.42 -14.33 27.39
C SER A 269 -4.42 -13.91 28.48
N LYS A 270 -3.50 -14.79 28.90
CA LYS A 270 -2.41 -14.41 29.79
C LYS A 270 -1.49 -13.43 29.05
N GLY A 271 -1.58 -12.15 29.43
CA GLY A 271 -0.59 -11.14 29.10
C GLY A 271 0.78 -11.55 29.63
N ARG A 272 1.87 -10.96 29.09
CA ARG A 272 3.21 -11.15 29.66
C ARG A 272 3.10 -10.97 31.17
N ALA A 273 3.55 -11.96 31.95
CA ALA A 273 3.72 -11.76 33.37
C ALA A 273 4.54 -10.49 33.55
N THR A 274 3.94 -9.45 34.11
CA THR A 274 4.69 -8.36 34.72
C THR A 274 5.49 -9.02 35.82
N THR A 275 6.78 -9.16 35.59
CA THR A 275 7.77 -9.40 36.63
C THR A 275 7.51 -8.33 37.70
N GLN A 276 6.98 -8.75 38.84
CA GLN A 276 7.05 -7.94 40.07
C GLN A 276 8.44 -8.10 40.66
#